data_AF-A0A818FI31-F1
#
_entry.id   AF-A0A818FI31-F1
#
_cell.length_a   1.000
_cell.length_b   1.000
_cell.length_c   1.000
_cell.angle_alpha   90.00
_cell.angle_beta   90.00
_cell.angle_gamma   90.00
#
_symmetry.space_group_name_H-M   'P 1'
#
loop_
_entity.id
_entity.type
_entity.pdbx_description
1 polymer ?
#
loop_
_entity_poly.entity_id
_entity_poly.type
_entity_poly.pdbx_seq_one_letter_code
_entity_poly.pdbx_strand_id
1 'polypeptide(L)'
;MASNVMIVFCVDNTTSMALNVIEAREMVINTCKQVEKNSNIYIKIIKLESMKTQWLRVHCEFTNSMSKIVEQLLKCNKPDCIYPSKGIPIGDLLHDALNVDWPFNDDNQIINKKLVVLVTDGVPNGLFTPLDSIDPWVMSHEFHKKNIVLAVVGVGNGNFECDAFYHALAKNTGGLYIPFVNAERVLQGVIGKVIVRKDTFSEAFRLVPSEYIEIELYEYEAIIQCGNINQIKELFLEAITKADYDIIKMINDTKFRF
;
A
#
# COMPACT_ATOMS: atom_id res chain seq x y z
N MET A 1 16.30 -24.76 -6.15
CA MET A 1 16.88 -23.44 -5.83
C MET A 1 16.27 -22.90 -4.55
N ALA A 2 17.08 -22.27 -3.72
CA ALA A 2 16.64 -21.45 -2.58
C ALA A 2 16.22 -20.08 -3.11
N SER A 3 15.18 -19.48 -2.53
CA SER A 3 14.72 -18.12 -2.85
C SER A 3 14.83 -17.23 -1.63
N ASN A 4 15.37 -16.04 -1.80
CA ASN A 4 15.35 -15.01 -0.78
C ASN A 4 14.05 -14.21 -0.91
N VAL A 5 13.41 -13.96 0.22
CA VAL A 5 12.21 -13.13 0.30
C VAL A 5 12.58 -11.84 0.99
N MET A 6 12.41 -10.72 0.31
CA MET A 6 12.73 -9.40 0.83
C MET A 6 11.43 -8.59 0.90
N ILE A 7 11.15 -8.05 2.09
CA ILE A 7 9.91 -7.33 2.36
C ILE A 7 10.25 -5.95 2.91
N VAL A 8 9.73 -4.91 2.27
CA VAL A 8 9.80 -3.54 2.77
C VAL A 8 8.42 -3.14 3.26
N PHE A 9 8.28 -2.86 4.55
CA PHE A 9 7.07 -2.26 5.11
C PHE A 9 7.20 -0.74 5.08
N CYS A 10 6.37 -0.11 4.26
CA CYS A 10 6.16 1.33 4.21
C CYS A 10 4.98 1.66 5.13
N VAL A 11 5.26 2.19 6.33
CA VAL A 11 4.23 2.43 7.34
C VAL A 11 3.97 3.92 7.46
N ASP A 12 2.74 4.30 7.17
CA ASP A 12 2.19 5.59 7.54
C ASP A 12 2.08 5.68 9.07
N ASN A 13 2.86 6.59 9.66
CA ASN A 13 2.88 6.85 11.10
C ASN A 13 2.44 8.29 11.38
N THR A 14 1.48 8.79 10.60
CA THR A 14 0.90 10.12 10.77
C THR A 14 -0.21 10.15 11.82
N THR A 15 -0.69 11.34 12.18
CA THR A 15 -1.70 11.51 13.24
C THR A 15 -3.04 10.86 12.92
N SER A 16 -3.44 10.74 11.64
CA SER A 16 -4.66 10.00 11.28
C SER A 16 -4.57 8.54 11.69
N MET A 17 -3.39 7.96 11.50
CA MET A 17 -3.10 6.61 11.92
C MET A 17 -3.03 6.45 13.45
N ALA A 18 -3.13 7.49 14.28
CA ALA A 18 -2.88 7.39 15.72
C ALA A 18 -3.73 6.33 16.45
N LEU A 19 -4.97 6.10 16.00
CA LEU A 19 -5.85 5.06 16.56
C LEU A 19 -5.47 3.66 16.07
N ASN A 20 -4.96 3.56 14.84
CA ASN A 20 -4.73 2.29 14.15
C ASN A 20 -3.25 1.89 14.10
N VAL A 21 -2.32 2.78 14.49
CA VAL A 21 -0.89 2.56 14.33
C VAL A 21 -0.39 1.44 15.24
N ILE A 22 -1.00 1.28 16.41
CA ILE A 22 -0.68 0.16 17.31
C ILE A 22 -1.08 -1.15 16.63
N GLU A 23 -2.31 -1.25 16.15
CA GLU A 23 -2.81 -2.44 15.46
C GLU A 23 -2.01 -2.71 14.17
N ALA A 24 -1.65 -1.66 13.42
CA ALA A 24 -0.84 -1.78 12.22
C ALA A 24 0.56 -2.31 12.52
N ARG A 25 1.17 -1.84 13.62
CA ARG A 25 2.46 -2.37 14.11
C ARG A 25 2.31 -3.82 14.54
N GLU A 26 1.27 -4.17 15.27
CA GLU A 26 1.00 -5.55 15.70
C GLU A 26 0.80 -6.48 14.51
N MET A 27 0.04 -6.05 13.48
CA MET A 27 -0.12 -6.78 12.23
C MET A 27 1.22 -7.04 11.54
N VAL A 28 2.09 -6.02 11.44
CA VAL A 28 3.44 -6.20 10.87
C VAL A 28 4.24 -7.17 11.74
N ILE A 29 4.26 -7.01 13.07
CA ILE A 29 4.99 -7.90 13.97
C ILE A 29 4.50 -9.35 13.84
N ASN A 30 3.19 -9.59 13.84
CA ASN A 30 2.61 -10.92 13.76
C ASN A 30 2.88 -11.57 12.40
N THR A 31 2.77 -10.80 11.32
CA THR A 31 3.18 -11.22 9.98
C THR A 31 4.66 -11.64 9.97
N CYS A 32 5.54 -10.82 10.55
CA CYS A 32 6.97 -11.09 10.64
C CYS A 32 7.30 -12.32 11.52
N LYS A 33 6.61 -12.51 12.66
CA LYS A 33 6.80 -13.67 13.57
C LYS A 33 6.50 -15.01 12.90
N GLN A 34 5.44 -15.07 12.07
CA GLN A 34 5.13 -16.30 11.34
C GLN A 34 6.25 -16.70 10.38
N VAL A 35 6.93 -15.71 9.82
CA VAL A 35 7.89 -15.93 8.74
C VAL A 35 9.34 -16.06 9.26
N GLU A 36 9.63 -15.59 10.49
CA GLU A 36 10.93 -15.68 11.18
C GLU A 36 11.56 -17.08 11.16
N LYS A 37 10.75 -18.14 11.17
CA LYS A 37 11.24 -19.53 11.13
C LYS A 37 12.05 -19.86 9.86
N ASN A 38 12.11 -18.95 8.89
CA ASN A 38 12.83 -19.10 7.64
C ASN A 38 14.01 -18.12 7.57
N SER A 39 15.23 -18.65 7.50
CA SER A 39 16.49 -17.87 7.45
C SER A 39 16.63 -16.95 6.23
N ASN A 40 15.80 -17.13 5.20
CA ASN A 40 15.94 -16.47 3.90
C ASN A 40 15.00 -15.28 3.75
N ILE A 41 14.51 -14.71 4.85
CA ILE A 41 13.58 -13.59 4.85
C ILE A 41 14.24 -12.36 5.45
N TYR A 42 14.20 -11.27 4.71
CA TYR A 42 14.83 -10.01 5.07
C TYR A 42 13.78 -8.92 5.04
N ILE A 43 13.67 -8.20 6.16
CA ILE A 43 12.62 -7.22 6.36
C ILE A 43 13.27 -5.87 6.62
N LYS A 44 12.75 -4.84 5.95
CA LYS A 44 13.09 -3.44 6.16
C LYS A 44 11.82 -2.66 6.44
N ILE A 45 11.93 -1.65 7.29
CA ILE A 45 10.82 -0.76 7.62
C ILE A 45 11.21 0.65 7.21
N ILE A 46 10.32 1.32 6.47
CA ILE A 46 10.39 2.73 6.15
C ILE A 46 9.14 3.38 6.73
N LYS A 47 9.33 4.41 7.56
CA LYS A 47 8.24 5.09 8.25
C LYS A 47 8.08 6.48 7.71
N LEU A 48 6.84 6.88 7.49
CA LEU A 48 6.51 8.26 7.18
C LEU A 48 5.93 8.93 8.44
N GLU A 49 6.62 9.95 8.92
CA GLU A 49 6.25 10.70 10.11
C GLU A 49 5.98 12.16 9.73
N SER A 50 4.97 12.77 10.34
CA SER A 50 4.70 14.20 10.20
C SER A 50 5.40 14.98 11.32
N MET A 51 6.30 15.90 10.98
CA MET A 51 6.79 16.94 11.87
C MET A 51 6.15 18.29 11.52
N LYS A 52 6.17 19.26 12.44
CA LYS A 52 5.41 20.54 12.39
C LYS A 52 5.35 21.24 11.04
N THR A 53 6.40 21.14 10.24
CA THR A 53 6.49 21.79 8.92
C THR A 53 6.98 20.88 7.81
N GLN A 54 7.23 19.58 8.07
CA GLN A 54 7.87 18.70 7.10
C GLN A 54 7.54 17.23 7.33
N TRP A 55 7.65 16.46 6.24
CA TRP A 55 7.58 15.01 6.26
C TRP A 55 8.96 14.44 6.58
N LEU A 56 9.04 13.53 7.55
CA LEU A 56 10.25 12.77 7.86
C LEU A 56 10.07 11.34 7.38
N ARG A 57 11.07 10.82 6.68
CA ARG A 57 11.13 9.41 6.27
C ARG A 57 12.24 8.73 7.06
N VAL A 58 11.88 7.77 7.91
CA VAL A 58 12.81 7.05 8.79
C VAL A 58 13.07 5.68 8.21
N HIS A 59 14.32 5.42 7.84
CA HIS A 59 14.75 4.17 7.23
C HIS A 59 15.39 3.27 8.26
N CYS A 60 14.95 2.02 8.32
CA CYS A 60 15.59 0.97 9.09
C CYS A 60 16.49 0.12 8.18
N GLU A 61 17.46 -0.58 8.76
CA GLU A 61 18.26 -1.55 8.02
C GLU A 61 17.50 -2.85 7.77
N PHE A 62 17.82 -3.54 6.67
CA PHE A 62 17.33 -4.89 6.44
C PHE A 62 17.77 -5.82 7.58
N THR A 63 16.85 -6.65 8.05
CA THR A 63 17.09 -7.58 9.14
C THR A 63 16.22 -8.83 8.99
N ASN A 64 16.75 -9.97 9.40
CA ASN A 64 16.01 -11.21 9.59
C ASN A 64 15.73 -11.50 11.08
N SER A 65 16.10 -10.58 11.97
CA SER A 65 15.95 -10.70 13.42
C SER A 65 14.66 -10.03 13.88
N MET A 66 13.77 -10.80 14.52
CA MET A 66 12.52 -10.26 15.06
C MET A 66 12.72 -9.26 16.18
N SER A 67 13.73 -9.45 17.03
CA SER A 67 14.02 -8.48 18.10
C SER A 67 14.34 -7.10 17.52
N LYS A 68 15.13 -7.05 16.43
CA LYS A 68 15.40 -5.80 15.70
C LYS A 68 14.15 -5.22 15.05
N ILE A 69 13.31 -6.05 14.43
CA ILE A 69 12.04 -5.60 13.80
C ILE A 69 11.13 -4.96 14.86
N VAL A 70 10.93 -5.64 15.99
CA VAL A 70 10.12 -5.15 17.10
C VAL A 70 10.71 -3.84 17.65
N GLU A 71 12.02 -3.79 17.89
CA GLU A 71 12.70 -2.57 18.33
C GLU A 71 12.48 -1.40 17.36
N GLN A 72 12.60 -1.64 16.06
CA GLN A 72 12.41 -0.64 15.01
C GLN A 72 10.96 -0.11 14.95
N LEU A 73 9.97 -0.96 15.20
CA LEU A 73 8.55 -0.59 15.24
C LEU A 73 8.13 0.08 16.56
N LEU A 74 8.78 -0.26 17.68
CA LEU A 74 8.49 0.31 19.00
C LEU A 74 9.13 1.68 19.21
N LYS A 75 10.28 1.97 18.57
CA LYS A 75 10.95 3.29 18.61
C LYS A 75 10.16 4.44 17.97
N CYS A 76 8.96 4.19 17.49
CA CYS A 76 8.12 5.18 16.85
C CYS A 76 7.41 6.05 17.89
N ASN A 77 7.78 7.32 17.91
CA ASN A 77 7.09 8.33 18.72
C ASN A 77 5.63 8.48 18.26
N LYS A 78 4.76 8.94 19.17
CA LYS A 78 3.42 9.38 18.78
C LYS A 78 3.58 10.51 17.75
N PRO A 79 2.79 10.51 16.67
CA PRO A 79 2.79 11.61 15.72
C PRO A 79 2.37 12.91 16.41
N ASP A 80 3.15 13.97 16.18
CA ASP A 80 3.07 15.21 16.99
C ASP A 80 2.32 16.35 16.27
N CYS A 81 1.66 16.14 15.12
CA CYS A 81 1.24 17.27 14.27
C CYS A 81 -0.10 17.16 13.54
N ILE A 82 -0.65 18.34 13.29
CA ILE A 82 -1.88 18.63 12.55
C ILE A 82 -1.61 18.41 11.06
N TYR A 83 -2.56 17.74 10.39
CA TYR A 83 -2.60 17.52 8.94
C TYR A 83 -2.07 18.73 8.16
N PRO A 84 -0.99 18.59 7.36
CA PRO A 84 -0.78 19.55 6.29
C PRO A 84 -1.99 19.46 5.34
N SER A 85 -2.44 20.60 4.81
CA SER A 85 -3.55 20.70 3.83
C SER A 85 -3.28 20.01 2.49
N LYS A 86 -2.15 19.32 2.38
CA LYS A 86 -1.60 18.65 1.21
C LYS A 86 -1.51 17.18 1.61
N GLY A 87 -2.12 16.27 0.85
CA GLY A 87 -2.21 14.85 1.20
C GLY A 87 -0.87 14.19 1.53
N ILE A 88 -0.92 12.93 1.95
CA ILE A 88 0.27 12.18 2.37
C ILE A 88 1.19 11.93 1.16
N PRO A 89 2.51 12.20 1.25
CA PRO A 89 3.47 12.02 0.17
C PRO A 89 3.81 10.54 -0.07
N ILE A 90 2.80 9.74 -0.43
CA ILE A 90 2.93 8.30 -0.67
C ILE A 90 3.95 8.02 -1.78
N GLY A 91 4.00 8.84 -2.84
CA GLY A 91 4.95 8.63 -3.92
C GLY A 91 6.40 8.74 -3.47
N ASP A 92 6.72 9.66 -2.56
CA ASP A 92 8.05 9.73 -1.96
C ASP A 92 8.37 8.50 -1.10
N LEU A 93 7.39 8.01 -0.34
CA LEU A 93 7.56 6.82 0.48
C LEU A 93 7.81 5.56 -0.39
N LEU A 94 7.09 5.45 -1.51
CA LEU A 94 7.31 4.36 -2.47
C LEU A 94 8.63 4.51 -3.23
N HIS A 95 9.04 5.75 -3.54
CA HIS A 95 10.36 6.02 -4.12
C HIS A 95 11.50 5.58 -3.19
N ASP A 96 11.37 5.84 -1.90
CA ASP A 96 12.35 5.38 -0.90
C ASP A 96 12.41 3.85 -0.84
N ALA A 97 11.27 3.17 -0.97
CA ALA A 97 11.21 1.70 -1.06
C ALA A 97 11.81 1.14 -2.36
N LEU A 98 11.68 1.86 -3.47
CA LEU A 98 12.26 1.49 -4.77
C LEU A 98 13.79 1.48 -4.73
N ASN A 99 14.36 2.40 -3.95
CA ASN A 99 15.80 2.69 -3.91
C ASN A 99 16.50 2.16 -2.66
N VAL A 100 15.88 1.23 -1.91
CA VAL A 100 16.59 0.56 -0.82
C VAL A 100 17.74 -0.28 -1.37
N ASP A 101 18.80 -0.42 -0.56
CA ASP A 101 19.89 -1.35 -0.83
C ASP A 101 19.39 -2.79 -0.62
N TRP A 102 18.74 -3.36 -1.63
CA TRP A 102 18.26 -4.74 -1.60
C TRP A 102 19.47 -5.67 -1.37
N PRO A 103 19.48 -6.51 -0.32
CA PRO A 103 20.67 -7.23 0.13
C PRO A 103 21.21 -8.26 -0.89
N PHE A 104 20.44 -8.56 -1.94
CA PHE A 104 20.82 -9.48 -3.00
C PHE A 104 20.52 -8.85 -4.36
N ASN A 105 21.54 -8.74 -5.20
CA ASN A 105 21.37 -8.41 -6.61
C ASN A 105 20.90 -9.62 -7.39
N ASP A 106 20.18 -9.38 -8.48
CA ASP A 106 19.54 -10.41 -9.31
C ASP A 106 20.54 -11.20 -10.18
N ASP A 107 21.84 -10.94 -10.03
CA ASP A 107 22.94 -11.48 -10.86
C ASP A 107 23.40 -12.90 -10.47
N ASN A 108 22.97 -13.45 -9.34
CA ASN A 108 23.63 -14.62 -8.70
C ASN A 108 22.86 -15.96 -8.74
N GLN A 109 22.04 -16.23 -9.76
CA GLN A 109 21.22 -17.47 -9.89
C GLN A 109 20.22 -17.73 -8.73
N ILE A 110 20.11 -16.81 -7.77
CA ILE A 110 19.16 -16.87 -6.65
C ILE A 110 17.92 -16.07 -7.04
N ILE A 111 16.75 -16.70 -6.94
CA ILE A 111 15.47 -16.02 -7.18
C ILE A 111 15.19 -15.12 -5.98
N ASN A 112 15.30 -13.82 -6.20
CA ASN A 112 14.98 -12.78 -5.25
C ASN A 112 13.52 -12.35 -5.42
N LYS A 113 12.72 -12.49 -4.37
CA LYS A 113 11.30 -12.10 -4.39
C LYS A 113 11.14 -10.86 -3.53
N LYS A 114 10.74 -9.76 -4.17
CA LYS A 114 10.66 -8.43 -3.53
C LYS A 114 9.20 -8.04 -3.36
N LEU A 115 8.82 -7.73 -2.13
CA LEU A 115 7.49 -7.23 -1.76
C LEU A 115 7.65 -5.88 -1.06
N VAL A 116 6.87 -4.90 -1.47
CA VAL A 116 6.62 -3.67 -0.72
C VAL A 116 5.21 -3.77 -0.16
N VAL A 117 5.06 -3.53 1.13
CA VAL A 117 3.76 -3.45 1.80
C VAL A 117 3.57 -2.02 2.28
N LEU A 118 2.68 -1.28 1.63
CA LEU A 118 2.24 0.04 2.07
C LEU A 118 1.11 -0.12 3.07
N VAL A 119 1.22 0.47 4.26
CA VAL A 119 0.14 0.52 5.26
C VAL A 119 -0.23 1.97 5.48
N THR A 120 -1.45 2.37 5.13
CA THR A 120 -1.88 3.77 5.21
C THR A 120 -3.40 3.89 5.33
N ASP A 121 -3.85 4.94 6.01
CA ASP A 121 -5.23 5.41 5.95
C ASP A 121 -5.36 6.66 5.05
N GLY A 122 -4.29 7.42 4.87
CA GLY A 122 -4.38 8.77 4.37
C GLY A 122 -4.60 8.91 2.88
N VAL A 123 -5.11 10.07 2.51
CA VAL A 123 -5.30 10.50 1.12
C VAL A 123 -3.93 10.77 0.50
N PRO A 124 -3.57 10.13 -0.63
CA PRO A 124 -2.30 10.38 -1.27
C PRO A 124 -2.27 11.79 -1.88
N ASN A 125 -1.12 12.46 -1.74
CA ASN A 125 -0.83 13.69 -2.44
C ASN A 125 -1.00 13.49 -3.95
N GLY A 126 -1.68 14.43 -4.60
CA GLY A 126 -1.93 14.35 -6.02
C GLY A 126 -3.24 13.66 -6.39
N LEU A 127 -4.01 13.09 -5.46
CA LEU A 127 -5.34 12.52 -5.77
C LEU A 127 -6.45 13.58 -5.70
N PHE A 128 -6.55 14.32 -4.60
CA PHE A 128 -7.50 15.44 -4.46
C PHE A 128 -6.81 16.80 -4.32
N THR A 129 -5.49 16.80 -4.16
CA THR A 129 -4.66 18.00 -4.07
C THR A 129 -3.77 18.11 -5.31
N PRO A 130 -3.22 19.29 -5.62
CA PRO A 130 -2.12 19.38 -6.58
C PRO A 130 -1.00 18.43 -6.17
N LEU A 131 -0.41 17.74 -7.15
CA LEU A 131 0.77 16.91 -6.94
C LEU A 131 1.98 17.84 -6.85
N ASP A 132 2.59 17.95 -5.67
CA ASP A 132 3.82 18.72 -5.44
C ASP A 132 5.04 17.85 -5.10
N SER A 133 4.92 16.53 -5.31
CA SER A 133 5.99 15.56 -5.12
C SER A 133 5.94 14.42 -6.16
N ILE A 134 6.57 13.27 -5.85
CA ILE A 134 6.65 12.11 -6.75
C ILE A 134 5.25 11.51 -6.96
N ASP A 135 4.88 11.22 -8.20
CA ASP A 135 3.61 10.56 -8.53
C ASP A 135 3.64 9.08 -8.07
N PRO A 136 2.74 8.64 -7.17
CA PRO A 136 2.65 7.23 -6.76
C PRO A 136 2.44 6.25 -7.93
N TRP A 137 1.74 6.68 -8.99
CA TRP A 137 1.49 5.87 -10.19
C TRP A 137 2.77 5.55 -10.95
N VAL A 138 3.65 6.54 -11.09
CA VAL A 138 4.98 6.37 -11.69
C VAL A 138 5.80 5.39 -10.85
N MET A 139 5.73 5.46 -9.52
CA MET A 139 6.43 4.51 -8.65
C MET A 139 5.91 3.08 -8.79
N SER A 140 4.59 2.89 -8.92
CA SER A 140 4.02 1.57 -9.21
C SER A 140 4.55 1.00 -10.54
N HIS A 141 4.68 1.82 -11.58
CA HIS A 141 5.30 1.41 -12.85
C HIS A 141 6.76 1.00 -12.69
N GLU A 142 7.55 1.74 -11.91
CA GLU A 142 8.94 1.41 -11.65
C GLU A 142 9.09 0.13 -10.83
N PHE A 143 8.20 -0.13 -9.87
CA PHE A 143 8.14 -1.43 -9.18
C PHE A 143 7.88 -2.58 -10.14
N HIS A 144 6.90 -2.44 -11.03
CA HIS A 144 6.61 -3.46 -12.05
C HIS A 144 7.85 -3.76 -12.91
N LYS A 145 8.53 -2.73 -13.42
CA LYS A 145 9.76 -2.89 -14.22
C LYS A 145 10.90 -3.59 -13.47
N LYS A 146 10.98 -3.41 -12.15
CA LYS A 146 12.01 -4.02 -11.28
C LYS A 146 11.57 -5.34 -10.63
N ASN A 147 10.46 -5.93 -11.05
CA ASN A 147 9.88 -7.15 -10.46
C ASN A 147 9.65 -7.05 -8.93
N ILE A 148 9.21 -5.87 -8.48
CA ILE A 148 8.81 -5.61 -7.09
C ILE A 148 7.28 -5.62 -7.06
N VAL A 149 6.69 -6.42 -6.18
CA VAL A 149 5.24 -6.45 -5.99
C VAL A 149 4.85 -5.48 -4.88
N LEU A 150 3.78 -4.72 -5.07
CA LEU A 150 3.20 -3.82 -4.09
C LEU A 150 1.90 -4.40 -3.54
N ALA A 151 1.85 -4.63 -2.25
CA ALA A 151 0.60 -4.79 -1.52
C ALA A 151 0.27 -3.48 -0.80
N VAL A 152 -0.99 -3.07 -0.85
CA VAL A 152 -1.47 -1.93 -0.06
C VAL A 152 -2.44 -2.43 0.98
N VAL A 153 -2.18 -2.10 2.24
CA VAL A 153 -3.08 -2.34 3.36
C VAL A 153 -3.77 -1.02 3.68
N GLY A 154 -5.04 -0.93 3.28
CA GLY A 154 -5.87 0.23 3.56
C GLY A 154 -6.49 0.13 4.94
N VAL A 155 -6.18 1.10 5.80
CA VAL A 155 -6.66 1.18 7.19
C VAL A 155 -8.06 1.80 7.30
N GLY A 156 -8.63 2.20 6.16
CA GLY A 156 -10.02 2.59 6.03
C GLY A 156 -10.27 3.99 6.58
N ASN A 157 -10.31 4.98 5.67
CA ASN A 157 -10.84 6.31 5.96
C ASN A 157 -12.25 6.55 5.40
N GLY A 158 -12.88 5.49 4.86
CA GLY A 158 -14.21 5.58 4.24
C GLY A 158 -14.25 6.35 2.91
N ASN A 159 -13.09 6.66 2.32
CA ASN A 159 -12.99 7.29 1.01
C ASN A 159 -12.75 6.22 -0.07
N PHE A 160 -13.79 5.95 -0.85
CA PHE A 160 -13.80 4.88 -1.84
C PHE A 160 -12.77 5.11 -2.97
N GLU A 161 -12.57 6.36 -3.38
CA GLU A 161 -11.66 6.73 -4.46
C GLU A 161 -10.19 6.51 -4.05
N CYS A 162 -9.83 6.75 -2.78
CA CYS A 162 -8.52 6.38 -2.25
C CYS A 162 -8.29 4.87 -2.33
N ASP A 163 -9.26 4.07 -1.91
CA ASP A 163 -9.17 2.61 -1.95
C ASP A 163 -9.06 2.10 -3.40
N ALA A 164 -9.84 2.65 -4.32
CA ALA A 164 -9.76 2.36 -5.76
C ALA A 164 -8.39 2.73 -6.34
N PHE A 165 -7.85 3.89 -5.98
CA PHE A 165 -6.52 4.34 -6.40
C PHE A 165 -5.43 3.40 -5.89
N TYR A 166 -5.44 3.07 -4.59
CA TYR A 166 -4.49 2.13 -4.00
C TYR A 166 -4.60 0.72 -4.59
N HIS A 167 -5.82 0.27 -4.88
CA HIS A 167 -6.05 -0.99 -5.58
C HIS A 167 -5.40 -0.97 -6.97
N ALA A 168 -5.58 0.10 -7.74
CA ALA A 168 -4.97 0.22 -9.05
C ALA A 168 -3.43 0.22 -8.99
N LEU A 169 -2.85 0.96 -8.03
CA LEU A 169 -1.40 0.95 -7.79
C LEU A 169 -0.87 -0.46 -7.50
N ALA A 170 -1.53 -1.20 -6.61
CA ALA A 170 -1.12 -2.54 -6.24
C ALA A 170 -1.26 -3.52 -7.41
N LYS A 171 -2.41 -3.49 -8.11
CA LYS A 171 -2.72 -4.38 -9.24
C LYS A 171 -1.74 -4.24 -10.40
N ASN A 172 -1.27 -3.03 -10.68
CA ASN A 172 -0.26 -2.77 -11.73
C ASN A 172 1.07 -3.54 -11.49
N THR A 173 1.40 -3.83 -10.23
CA THR A 173 2.58 -4.64 -9.87
C THR A 173 2.28 -6.14 -9.74
N GLY A 174 1.04 -6.55 -10.04
CA GLY A 174 0.54 -7.90 -9.76
C GLY A 174 0.28 -8.18 -8.27
N GLY A 175 0.25 -7.14 -7.44
CA GLY A 175 -0.09 -7.23 -6.02
C GLY A 175 -1.56 -6.98 -5.76
N LEU A 176 -1.88 -6.55 -4.54
CA LEU A 176 -3.26 -6.49 -4.06
C LEU A 176 -3.48 -5.37 -3.04
N TYR A 177 -4.63 -4.70 -3.11
CA TYR A 177 -5.15 -3.93 -1.98
C TYR A 177 -5.87 -4.87 -1.01
N ILE A 178 -5.60 -4.70 0.29
CA ILE A 178 -6.08 -5.56 1.35
C ILE A 178 -6.75 -4.67 2.42
N PRO A 179 -8.04 -4.86 2.71
CA PRO A 179 -8.67 -4.22 3.86
C PRO A 179 -7.95 -4.59 5.16
N PHE A 180 -7.74 -3.63 6.04
CA PHE A 180 -6.95 -3.83 7.26
C PHE A 180 -7.41 -5.00 8.14
N VAL A 181 -8.72 -5.21 8.25
CA VAL A 181 -9.32 -6.34 9.00
C VAL A 181 -8.80 -7.72 8.56
N ASN A 182 -8.39 -7.86 7.30
CA ASN A 182 -7.90 -9.11 6.73
C ASN A 182 -6.38 -9.11 6.49
N ALA A 183 -5.70 -7.98 6.72
CA ALA A 183 -4.32 -7.76 6.30
C ALA A 183 -3.35 -8.79 6.86
N GLU A 184 -3.41 -9.06 8.17
CA GLU A 184 -2.52 -10.04 8.81
C GLU A 184 -2.66 -11.42 8.15
N ARG A 185 -3.90 -11.90 8.02
CA ARG A 185 -4.18 -13.24 7.48
C ARG A 185 -3.76 -13.38 6.02
N VAL A 186 -4.07 -12.37 5.19
CA VAL A 186 -3.73 -12.37 3.76
C VAL A 186 -2.21 -12.33 3.57
N LEU A 187 -1.51 -11.41 4.26
CA LEU A 187 -0.06 -11.29 4.14
C LEU A 187 0.65 -12.55 4.62
N GLN A 188 0.26 -13.12 5.76
CA GLN A 188 0.79 -14.40 6.24
C GLN A 188 0.58 -15.52 5.21
N GLY A 189 -0.63 -15.64 4.64
CA GLY A 189 -0.95 -16.65 3.65
C GLY A 189 -0.14 -16.50 2.36
N VAL A 190 0.00 -15.27 1.86
CA VAL A 190 0.77 -14.96 0.64
C VAL A 190 2.25 -15.24 0.85
N ILE A 191 2.85 -14.70 1.91
CA ILE A 191 4.26 -14.92 2.21
C ILE A 191 4.53 -16.41 2.44
N GLY A 192 3.64 -17.11 3.14
CA GLY A 192 3.72 -18.56 3.34
C GLY A 192 3.73 -19.35 2.03
N LYS A 193 2.86 -19.02 1.07
CA LYS A 193 2.86 -19.65 -0.27
C LYS A 193 4.17 -19.39 -1.01
N VAL A 194 4.67 -18.16 -0.96
CA VAL A 194 5.93 -17.77 -1.60
C VAL A 194 7.13 -18.54 -1.06
N ILE A 195 7.16 -18.80 0.24
CA ILE A 195 8.21 -19.57 0.91
C ILE A 195 8.09 -21.07 0.60
N VAL A 196 6.91 -21.65 0.82
CA VAL A 196 6.71 -23.10 0.83
C VAL A 196 6.55 -23.65 -0.59
N ARG A 197 5.73 -23.01 -1.41
CA ARG A 197 5.40 -23.46 -2.79
C ARG A 197 6.33 -22.89 -3.83
N LYS A 198 7.13 -21.89 -3.44
CA LYS A 198 8.05 -21.15 -4.30
C LYS A 198 7.36 -20.33 -5.38
N ASP A 199 6.07 -20.04 -5.20
CA ASP A 199 5.30 -19.09 -6.00
C ASP A 199 5.95 -17.69 -5.99
N THR A 200 5.80 -16.93 -7.07
CA THR A 200 6.01 -15.47 -7.04
C THR A 200 4.97 -14.79 -6.15
N PHE A 201 5.25 -13.56 -5.70
CA PHE A 201 4.24 -12.81 -4.96
C PHE A 201 2.96 -12.59 -5.77
N SER A 202 3.08 -12.28 -7.06
CA SER A 202 1.92 -12.08 -7.93
C SER A 202 1.06 -13.34 -8.09
N GLU A 203 1.67 -14.52 -8.21
CA GLU A 203 0.94 -15.78 -8.23
C GLU A 203 0.25 -16.05 -6.88
N ALA A 204 0.94 -15.80 -5.77
CA ALA A 204 0.37 -16.01 -4.44
C ALA A 204 -0.83 -15.08 -4.17
N PHE A 205 -0.76 -13.80 -4.60
CA PHE A 205 -1.87 -12.85 -4.48
C PHE A 205 -3.08 -13.22 -5.34
N ARG A 206 -2.89 -13.75 -6.56
CA ARG A 206 -4.01 -14.25 -7.40
C ARG A 206 -4.80 -15.39 -6.77
N LEU A 207 -4.18 -16.11 -5.83
CA LEU A 207 -4.80 -17.22 -5.11
C LEU A 207 -5.38 -16.79 -3.76
N VAL A 208 -5.45 -15.49 -3.46
CA VAL A 208 -6.17 -14.98 -2.29
C VAL A 208 -7.67 -15.05 -2.61
N PRO A 209 -8.46 -15.74 -1.78
CA PRO A 209 -9.90 -15.83 -2.00
C PRO A 209 -10.58 -14.46 -1.93
N SER A 210 -11.59 -14.22 -2.77
CA SER A 210 -12.24 -12.93 -2.92
C SER A 210 -12.90 -12.44 -1.63
N GLU A 211 -13.36 -13.34 -0.76
CA GLU A 211 -13.98 -13.00 0.52
C GLU A 211 -13.04 -12.25 1.49
N TYR A 212 -11.72 -12.33 1.28
CA TYR A 212 -10.74 -11.55 2.06
C TYR A 212 -10.46 -10.16 1.46
N ILE A 213 -10.97 -9.91 0.27
CA ILE A 213 -10.65 -8.76 -0.58
C ILE A 213 -11.85 -7.84 -0.76
N GLU A 214 -13.09 -8.34 -0.56
CA GLU A 214 -14.34 -7.66 -0.93
C GLU A 214 -14.34 -6.16 -0.61
N ILE A 215 -14.06 -5.40 -1.67
CA ILE A 215 -14.51 -4.05 -1.89
C ILE A 215 -15.27 -4.14 -3.20
N GLU A 216 -16.49 -3.62 -3.26
CA GLU A 216 -17.26 -3.51 -4.48
C GLU A 216 -16.61 -2.48 -5.42
N LEU A 217 -15.47 -2.81 -6.03
CA LEU A 217 -14.74 -1.96 -6.99
C LEU A 217 -15.22 -2.17 -8.43
N TYR A 218 -16.51 -2.48 -8.63
CA TYR A 218 -17.06 -2.92 -9.91
C TYR A 218 -16.99 -1.88 -11.04
N GLU A 219 -16.67 -0.61 -10.75
CA GLU A 219 -16.80 0.48 -11.72
C GLU A 219 -15.49 1.06 -12.27
N TYR A 220 -14.31 0.60 -11.82
CA TYR A 220 -13.06 1.33 -12.10
C TYR A 220 -11.93 0.50 -12.73
N GLU A 221 -12.26 -0.53 -13.53
CA GLU A 221 -11.27 -1.16 -14.41
C GLU A 221 -10.58 -0.16 -15.35
N ALA A 222 -11.26 0.95 -15.68
CA ALA A 222 -10.71 2.07 -16.45
C ALA A 222 -9.51 2.75 -15.77
N ILE A 223 -9.46 2.83 -14.43
CA ILE A 223 -8.36 3.48 -13.69
C ILE A 223 -7.04 2.73 -13.92
N ILE A 224 -7.11 1.41 -14.06
CA ILE A 224 -5.92 0.56 -14.26
C ILE A 224 -5.27 0.86 -15.62
N GLN A 225 -6.03 1.38 -16.59
CA GLN A 225 -5.53 1.72 -17.92
C GLN A 225 -4.91 3.13 -18.00
N CYS A 226 -5.01 3.93 -16.93
CA CYS A 226 -4.48 5.29 -16.90
C CYS A 226 -2.95 5.30 -16.82
N GLY A 227 -2.32 6.30 -17.44
CA GLY A 227 -0.86 6.47 -17.46
C GLY A 227 -0.32 7.39 -16.35
N ASN A 228 -1.17 8.12 -15.63
CA ASN A 228 -0.77 9.04 -14.54
C ASN A 228 -1.94 9.39 -13.62
N ILE A 229 -1.64 10.02 -12.48
CA ILE A 229 -2.65 10.40 -11.46
C ILE A 229 -3.64 11.49 -11.94
N ASN A 230 -3.27 12.34 -12.89
CA ASN A 230 -4.16 13.38 -13.41
C ASN A 230 -5.27 12.79 -14.30
N GLN A 231 -4.97 11.76 -15.09
CA GLN A 231 -5.99 11.02 -15.85
C GLN A 231 -6.95 10.28 -14.92
N ILE A 232 -6.42 9.72 -13.83
CA ILE A 232 -7.24 9.08 -12.80
C ILE A 232 -8.18 10.10 -12.14
N LYS A 233 -7.69 11.31 -11.83
CA LYS A 233 -8.51 12.42 -11.35
C LYS A 233 -9.62 12.80 -12.31
N GLU A 234 -9.34 12.91 -13.61
CA GLU A 234 -10.34 13.23 -14.63
C GLU A 234 -11.45 12.18 -14.65
N LEU A 235 -11.10 10.89 -14.63
CA LEU A 235 -12.09 9.81 -14.55
C LEU A 235 -12.94 9.86 -13.27
N PHE A 236 -12.33 10.16 -12.12
CA PHE A 236 -13.08 10.32 -10.87
C PHE A 236 -14.03 11.52 -10.95
N LEU A 237 -13.58 12.66 -11.49
CA LEU A 237 -14.43 13.84 -11.66
C LEU A 237 -15.58 13.58 -12.63
N GLU A 238 -15.35 12.86 -13.73
CA GLU A 238 -16.39 12.45 -14.67
C GLU A 238 -17.43 11.53 -14.00
N ALA A 239 -16.97 10.56 -13.22
CA ALA A 239 -17.85 9.63 -12.51
C ALA A 239 -18.68 10.34 -11.43
N ILE A 240 -18.08 11.24 -10.64
CA ILE A 240 -18.79 12.08 -9.66
C ILE A 240 -19.83 12.96 -10.35
N THR A 241 -19.44 13.64 -11.44
CA THR A 241 -20.35 14.53 -12.19
C THR A 241 -21.53 13.77 -12.76
N LYS A 242 -21.30 12.53 -13.24
CA LYS A 242 -22.36 11.65 -13.74
C LYS A 242 -23.28 11.16 -12.62
N ALA A 243 -22.73 10.77 -11.48
CA ALA A 243 -23.51 10.36 -10.31
C ALA A 243 -24.38 11.51 -9.77
N ASP A 244 -23.82 12.72 -9.67
CA ASP A 244 -24.57 13.92 -9.29
C ASP A 244 -25.67 14.24 -10.30
N TYR A 245 -25.39 14.12 -11.60
CA TYR A 245 -26.39 14.27 -12.65
C TYR A 245 -27.52 13.25 -12.53
N ASP A 246 -27.21 11.98 -12.27
CA ASP A 246 -28.19 10.91 -12.11
C ASP A 246 -29.02 11.09 -10.82
N ILE A 247 -28.42 11.55 -9.72
CA ILE A 247 -29.13 11.91 -8.49
C ILE A 247 -30.06 13.12 -8.73
N ILE A 248 -29.58 14.18 -9.38
CA ILE A 248 -30.39 15.36 -9.73
C ILE A 248 -31.55 14.94 -10.65
N LYS A 249 -31.29 14.10 -11.64
CA LYS A 249 -32.30 13.55 -12.53
C LYS A 249 -33.32 12.72 -11.76
N MET A 250 -32.88 11.85 -10.85
CA MET A 250 -33.76 11.02 -10.03
C MET A 250 -34.63 11.87 -9.08
N ILE A 251 -34.08 12.95 -8.50
CA ILE A 251 -34.81 13.94 -7.69
C ILE A 251 -35.84 14.70 -8.54
N ASN A 252 -35.48 15.08 -9.77
CA ASN A 252 -36.39 15.78 -10.67
C ASN A 252 -37.50 14.85 -11.19
N ASP A 253 -37.19 13.58 -11.44
CA ASP A 253 -38.15 12.55 -11.86
C ASP A 253 -39.07 12.12 -10.71
N THR A 254 -38.64 12.26 -9.45
CA THR A 254 -39.48 12.03 -8.26
C THR A 254 -40.31 13.25 -7.85
N LYS A 255 -40.06 14.45 -8.40
CA LYS A 255 -40.81 15.68 -8.08
C LYS A 255 -42.17 15.85 -8.79
N PHE A 256 -42.68 14.84 -9.49
CA PHE A 256 -44.03 14.85 -10.07
C PHE A 256 -44.84 13.60 -9.69
N ARG A 257 -45.03 13.36 -8.39
CA ARG A 257 -46.12 12.51 -7.86
C ARG A 257 -46.60 12.99 -6.50
N PHE A 258 -47.24 14.16 -6.47
CA PHE A 258 -48.24 14.52 -5.47
C PHE A 258 -49.39 15.22 -6.19
#